data_AF-A0A7S2LUI6-F1
#
_entry.id   AF-A0A7S2LUI6-F1
#
_cell.length_a   1.000
_cell.length_b   1.000
_cell.length_c   1.000
_cell.angle_alpha   90.00
_cell.angle_beta   90.00
_cell.angle_gamma   90.00
#
_symmetry.space_group_name_H-M   'P 1'
#
loop_
_entity.id
_entity.type
_entity.pdbx_description
1 polymer ?
#
loop_
_entity_poly.entity_id
_entity_poly.type
_entity_poly.pdbx_seq_one_letter_code
_entity_poly.pdbx_strand_id
1 'polypeptide(L)'
;AAAEAAGAAEFVLFTGDFPWHSMQRMPQPAETVRGVVRNVSAAIRAAFPGTPAAFGPLGNNDNPQNYYQAVTTPQAEHPWFSAVGQEMRMASVMNCDEWSDFKYGSYYETNHGNLTILSIATVYYSVGHVPESPKESDPFRQFSWLRERLQAAADAGTKVWIVGHIPPGIETYGSTALWRPEYVEAYLAIVQDPVLGSCIAAQLFGHVHKDEFRYLPKIPAGAGPMLLTASISPVYYNWPTFKLVEYDPETKRLLNYRAFYVSELPRGPAQPPQWKFGYDLLQTYPQLPEGGLLMADFKALTHKMQAGLRDYDWYAKWYTMQYPNTYQKYATTANNSALNQTSRAIGRHNFLCAARVTTYSQYVDCTAAKQGARGRASTRSALRDIFHDFPYAEIGEENTLAIGRLLHWAAQSTGAPLSHDILGSARACAARGDWRPFLATYSRYLRYGSALPGE
;
A
#
# COMPACT_ATOMS: atom_id res chain seq x y z
N ALA A 1 -25.80 -6.18 10.16
CA ALA A 1 -24.70 -6.61 9.26
C ALA A 1 -23.38 -5.88 9.53
N ALA A 2 -23.01 -4.78 8.83
CA ALA A 2 -21.68 -4.14 9.02
C ALA A 2 -21.46 -3.59 10.44
N ALA A 3 -22.37 -2.77 10.95
CA ALA A 3 -22.30 -2.21 12.31
C ALA A 3 -22.40 -3.29 13.40
N GLU A 4 -23.18 -4.33 13.15
CA GLU A 4 -23.34 -5.48 14.05
C GLU A 4 -22.09 -6.36 14.11
N ALA A 5 -21.48 -6.64 12.96
CA ALA A 5 -20.24 -7.41 12.87
C ALA A 5 -19.04 -6.64 13.42
N ALA A 6 -19.00 -5.32 13.23
CA ALA A 6 -17.96 -4.46 13.79
C ALA A 6 -18.16 -4.15 15.29
N GLY A 7 -19.38 -4.29 15.82
CA GLY A 7 -19.69 -4.04 17.23
C GLY A 7 -19.00 -5.01 18.20
N ALA A 8 -18.52 -6.16 17.71
CA ALA A 8 -17.74 -7.13 18.47
C ALA A 8 -16.21 -7.00 18.24
N ALA A 9 -15.76 -5.97 17.52
CA ALA A 9 -14.34 -5.79 17.23
C ALA A 9 -13.56 -5.45 18.51
N GLU A 10 -12.48 -6.20 18.75
CA GLU A 10 -11.61 -6.03 19.92
C GLU A 10 -10.74 -4.76 19.84
N PHE A 11 -10.41 -4.33 18.63
CA PHE A 11 -9.68 -3.10 18.37
C PHE A 11 -9.98 -2.57 16.96
N VAL A 12 -9.72 -1.28 16.74
CA VAL A 12 -9.76 -0.65 15.41
C VAL A 12 -8.33 -0.39 14.95
N LEU A 13 -7.97 -0.92 13.80
CA LEU A 13 -6.69 -0.65 13.15
C LEU A 13 -6.88 0.28 11.95
N PHE A 14 -6.17 1.41 11.94
CA PHE A 14 -6.02 2.25 10.76
C PHE A 14 -4.58 2.23 10.28
N THR A 15 -4.33 2.65 9.03
CA THR A 15 -2.98 2.68 8.45
C THR A 15 -2.56 4.07 7.97
N GLY A 16 -3.18 5.15 8.47
CA GLY A 16 -2.77 6.54 8.20
C GLY A 16 -3.44 7.19 6.98
N ASP A 17 -2.91 8.35 6.57
CA ASP A 17 -3.41 9.22 5.48
C ASP A 17 -4.81 9.80 5.75
N PHE A 18 -4.94 10.55 6.83
CA PHE A 18 -6.18 11.24 7.19
C PHE A 18 -6.40 12.55 6.41
N PRO A 19 -5.38 13.41 6.22
CA PRO A 19 -5.54 14.63 5.44
C PRO A 19 -5.72 14.38 3.94
N TRP A 20 -6.27 15.37 3.25
CA TRP A 20 -6.35 15.37 1.81
C TRP A 20 -4.97 15.59 1.18
N HIS A 21 -4.72 15.06 -0.02
CA HIS A 21 -3.56 15.39 -0.83
C HIS A 21 -3.31 16.91 -0.95
N SER A 22 -2.04 17.26 -1.06
CA SER A 22 -1.57 18.63 -1.26
C SER A 22 -1.76 19.60 -0.09
N MET A 23 -1.85 19.12 1.16
CA MET A 23 -1.95 19.98 2.37
C MET A 23 -0.86 21.03 2.48
N GLN A 24 0.32 20.80 1.91
CA GLN A 24 1.43 21.75 1.89
C GLN A 24 1.09 23.08 1.19
N ARG A 25 0.02 23.12 0.38
CA ARG A 25 -0.47 24.33 -0.28
C ARG A 25 -1.43 25.15 0.59
N MET A 26 -1.84 24.62 1.75
CA MET A 26 -2.72 25.35 2.68
C MET A 26 -1.95 26.47 3.40
N PRO A 27 -2.63 27.54 3.88
CA PRO A 27 -1.96 28.65 4.56
C PRO A 27 -1.16 28.25 5.81
N GLN A 28 -1.62 27.23 6.55
CA GLN A 28 -1.00 26.74 7.79
C GLN A 28 -0.93 25.21 7.82
N PRO A 29 -0.09 24.57 6.98
CA PRO A 29 -0.14 23.12 6.75
C PRO A 29 -0.01 22.30 8.03
N ALA A 30 0.90 22.67 8.93
CA ALA A 30 1.13 21.95 10.18
C ALA A 30 -0.05 22.01 11.16
N GLU A 31 -0.72 23.15 11.25
CA GLU A 31 -1.91 23.27 12.09
C GLU A 31 -3.10 22.55 11.47
N THR A 32 -3.32 22.71 10.17
CA THR A 32 -4.41 22.04 9.46
C THR A 32 -4.27 20.52 9.51
N VAL A 33 -3.08 19.97 9.25
CA VAL A 33 -2.84 18.53 9.33
C VAL A 33 -3.09 18.00 10.74
N ARG A 34 -2.56 18.64 11.79
CA ARG A 34 -2.83 18.22 13.18
C ARG A 34 -4.32 18.28 13.52
N GLY A 35 -5.02 19.32 13.09
CA GLY A 35 -6.46 19.45 13.28
C GLY A 35 -7.25 18.32 12.62
N VAL A 36 -6.87 17.93 11.39
CA VAL A 36 -7.48 16.78 10.71
C VAL A 36 -7.17 15.48 11.44
N VAL A 37 -5.90 15.25 11.82
CA VAL A 37 -5.52 14.03 12.56
C VAL A 37 -6.30 13.92 13.87
N ARG A 38 -6.42 15.01 14.64
CA ARG A 38 -7.25 15.07 15.84
C ARG A 38 -8.71 14.71 15.55
N ASN A 39 -9.31 15.34 14.55
CA ASN A 39 -10.73 15.19 14.24
C ASN A 39 -11.07 13.77 13.75
N VAL A 40 -10.25 13.19 12.87
CA VAL A 40 -10.45 11.82 12.38
C VAL A 40 -10.23 10.81 13.51
N SER A 41 -9.19 10.99 14.32
CA SER A 41 -8.95 10.14 15.49
C SER A 41 -10.12 10.17 16.49
N ALA A 42 -10.65 11.36 16.77
CA ALA A 42 -11.81 11.53 17.64
C ALA A 42 -13.07 10.88 17.03
N ALA A 43 -13.25 10.98 15.71
CA ALA A 43 -14.36 10.33 15.00
C ALA A 43 -14.26 8.79 15.06
N ILE A 44 -13.05 8.23 14.94
CA ILE A 44 -12.82 6.78 15.11
C ILE A 44 -13.25 6.34 16.50
N ARG A 45 -12.79 7.03 17.56
CA ARG A 45 -13.19 6.69 18.93
C ARG A 45 -14.68 6.86 19.18
N ALA A 46 -15.29 7.93 18.66
CA ALA A 46 -16.72 8.17 18.80
C ALA A 46 -17.57 7.11 18.08
N ALA A 47 -17.09 6.57 16.95
CA ALA A 47 -17.78 5.51 16.21
C ALA A 47 -17.68 4.13 16.90
N PHE A 48 -16.66 3.92 17.73
CA PHE A 48 -16.38 2.65 18.41
C PHE A 48 -16.21 2.82 19.94
N PRO A 49 -17.23 3.34 20.65
CA PRO A 49 -17.10 3.70 22.06
C PRO A 49 -16.87 2.48 22.98
N GLY A 50 -17.33 1.30 22.57
CA GLY A 50 -17.16 0.04 23.31
C GLY A 50 -15.88 -0.73 22.98
N THR A 51 -15.11 -0.28 22.00
CA THR A 51 -13.89 -0.98 21.56
C THR A 51 -12.69 -0.57 22.43
N PRO A 52 -11.98 -1.53 23.06
CA PRO A 52 -10.86 -1.25 23.98
C PRO A 52 -9.76 -0.37 23.39
N ALA A 53 -9.37 -0.60 22.13
CA ALA A 53 -8.23 0.07 21.53
C ALA A 53 -8.50 0.54 20.09
N ALA A 54 -7.90 1.64 19.71
CA ALA A 54 -7.79 2.08 18.32
C ALA A 54 -6.39 2.65 18.12
N PHE A 55 -5.70 2.25 17.07
CA PHE A 55 -4.30 2.64 16.84
C PHE A 55 -3.91 2.43 15.37
N GLY A 56 -2.75 2.94 15.00
CA GLY A 56 -2.21 2.82 13.66
C GLY A 56 -1.00 3.73 13.40
N PRO A 57 -0.21 3.44 12.36
CA PRO A 57 0.89 4.30 11.93
C PRO A 57 0.39 5.56 11.25
N LEU A 58 1.30 6.52 11.08
CA LEU A 58 1.11 7.66 10.18
C LEU A 58 1.38 7.26 8.73
N GLY A 59 0.63 7.86 7.82
CA GLY A 59 0.89 7.92 6.39
C GLY A 59 1.66 9.16 5.96
N ASN A 60 1.93 9.27 4.66
CA ASN A 60 2.68 10.41 4.13
C ASN A 60 1.85 11.70 4.16
N ASN A 61 0.54 11.65 3.94
CA ASN A 61 -0.32 12.83 4.02
C ASN A 61 -0.55 13.30 5.48
N ASP A 62 -0.22 12.49 6.48
CA ASP A 62 -0.24 12.88 7.91
C ASP A 62 0.95 13.76 8.31
N ASN A 63 1.58 14.40 7.33
CA ASN A 63 2.68 15.33 7.49
C ASN A 63 2.38 16.63 6.73
N PRO A 64 2.70 17.80 7.30
CA PRO A 64 2.43 19.11 6.67
C PRO A 64 3.02 19.26 5.27
N GLN A 65 4.09 18.54 4.98
CA GLN A 65 4.82 18.60 3.73
C GLN A 65 4.85 17.23 3.04
N ASN A 66 3.81 16.41 3.25
CA ASN A 66 3.64 15.10 2.64
C ASN A 66 4.83 14.17 2.96
N TYR A 67 5.69 13.88 1.99
CA TYR A 67 6.84 13.01 2.19
C TYR A 67 8.01 13.61 2.98
N TYR A 68 7.89 14.86 3.46
CA TYR A 68 8.96 15.50 4.21
C TYR A 68 9.10 14.96 5.64
N GLN A 69 10.19 14.29 5.97
CA GLN A 69 10.51 13.89 7.34
C GLN A 69 11.99 14.09 7.60
N ALA A 70 12.34 15.03 8.49
CA ALA A 70 13.73 15.21 8.89
C ALA A 70 14.16 14.03 9.75
N VAL A 71 15.17 13.28 9.31
CA VAL A 71 15.73 12.18 10.11
C VAL A 71 16.66 12.80 11.16
N THR A 72 16.27 12.71 12.44
CA THR A 72 16.91 13.38 13.58
C THR A 72 17.41 12.37 14.61
N THR A 73 18.29 11.45 14.20
CA THR A 73 18.76 10.33 15.03
C THR A 73 19.52 10.73 16.31
N PRO A 74 20.27 11.85 16.38
CA PRO A 74 20.86 12.30 17.65
C PRO A 74 19.86 12.89 18.65
N GLN A 75 18.65 13.25 18.22
CA GLN A 75 17.65 13.91 19.04
C GLN A 75 16.75 12.87 19.72
N ALA A 76 16.39 13.13 20.98
CA ALA A 76 15.49 12.25 21.73
C ALA A 76 14.06 12.25 21.17
N GLU A 77 13.63 13.35 20.52
CA GLU A 77 12.29 13.50 19.96
C GLU A 77 12.33 14.30 18.65
N HIS A 78 11.46 13.94 17.73
CA HIS A 78 11.18 14.70 16.52
C HIS A 78 9.99 15.65 16.76
N PRO A 79 10.11 16.98 16.55
CA PRO A 79 9.07 17.95 16.93
C PRO A 79 7.70 17.68 16.31
N TRP A 80 7.65 17.27 15.04
CA TRP A 80 6.39 16.94 14.38
C TRP A 80 5.75 15.69 14.99
N PHE A 81 6.53 14.64 15.28
CA PHE A 81 6.01 13.39 15.81
C PHE A 81 5.51 13.58 17.24
N SER A 82 6.25 14.33 18.07
CA SER A 82 5.80 14.71 19.40
C SER A 82 4.44 15.44 19.34
N ALA A 83 4.31 16.46 18.48
CA ALA A 83 3.10 17.26 18.36
C ALA A 83 1.90 16.49 17.80
N VAL A 84 2.06 15.73 16.71
CA VAL A 84 0.94 14.96 16.10
C VAL A 84 0.56 13.76 16.97
N GLY A 85 1.53 13.13 17.64
CA GLY A 85 1.28 12.04 18.60
C GLY A 85 0.49 12.53 19.82
N GLN A 86 0.71 13.78 20.26
CA GLN A 86 -0.12 14.40 21.29
C GLN A 86 -1.59 14.51 20.85
N GLU A 87 -1.86 14.82 19.57
CA GLU A 87 -3.23 14.86 19.04
C GLU A 87 -3.89 13.49 19.07
N MET A 88 -3.17 12.45 18.63
CA MET A 88 -3.63 11.06 18.66
C MET A 88 -3.90 10.59 20.10
N ARG A 89 -3.03 10.97 21.04
CA ARG A 89 -3.17 10.65 22.46
C ARG A 89 -4.39 11.34 23.07
N MET A 90 -4.59 12.64 22.82
CA MET A 90 -5.76 13.36 23.31
C MET A 90 -7.06 12.77 22.75
N ALA A 91 -7.02 12.27 21.52
CA ALA A 91 -8.12 11.55 20.89
C ALA A 91 -8.25 10.08 21.34
N SER A 92 -7.43 9.59 22.28
CA SER A 92 -7.45 8.20 22.78
C SER A 92 -7.26 7.12 21.71
N VAL A 93 -6.49 7.43 20.64
CA VAL A 93 -6.03 6.43 19.65
C VAL A 93 -4.53 6.13 19.78
N MET A 94 -3.93 6.57 20.87
CA MET A 94 -2.54 6.33 21.26
C MET A 94 -2.41 6.47 22.78
N ASN A 95 -1.71 5.56 23.45
CA ASN A 95 -1.46 5.61 24.88
C ASN A 95 -0.09 6.27 25.21
N CYS A 96 0.26 6.36 26.50
CA CYS A 96 1.48 7.05 26.93
C CYS A 96 2.77 6.30 26.56
N ASP A 97 2.74 4.97 26.62
CA ASP A 97 3.89 4.13 26.30
C ASP A 97 4.15 4.15 24.79
N GLU A 98 3.08 4.03 23.99
CA GLU A 98 3.13 4.16 22.53
C GLU A 98 3.66 5.53 22.11
N TRP A 99 3.18 6.60 22.75
CA TRP A 99 3.63 7.96 22.46
C TRP A 99 5.11 8.17 22.79
N SER A 100 5.63 7.47 23.81
CA SER A 100 7.03 7.57 24.23
C SER A 100 8.01 7.11 23.15
N ASP A 101 7.68 6.03 22.44
CA ASP A 101 8.46 5.55 21.29
C ASP A 101 8.14 6.38 20.03
N PHE A 102 6.86 6.69 19.81
CA PHE A 102 6.37 7.38 18.63
C PHE A 102 7.02 8.75 18.43
N LYS A 103 7.20 9.53 19.50
CA LYS A 103 7.77 10.89 19.41
C LYS A 103 9.22 10.91 18.90
N TYR A 104 9.95 9.79 18.97
CA TYR A 104 11.31 9.68 18.42
C TYR A 104 11.29 9.42 16.92
N GLY A 105 10.64 8.32 16.47
CA GLY A 105 10.75 7.84 15.08
C GLY A 105 9.43 7.52 14.38
N SER A 106 8.29 7.92 14.95
CA SER A 106 6.91 7.64 14.49
C SER A 106 6.52 6.15 14.48
N TYR A 107 7.33 5.28 15.07
CA TYR A 107 7.05 3.85 15.25
C TYR A 107 6.83 3.54 16.73
N TYR A 108 6.09 2.48 17.03
CA TYR A 108 5.80 2.06 18.41
C TYR A 108 5.28 0.63 18.47
N GLU A 109 5.27 0.08 19.68
CA GLU A 109 4.67 -1.22 19.99
C GLU A 109 3.34 -1.04 20.72
N THR A 110 2.30 -1.75 20.27
CA THR A 110 1.02 -1.88 20.97
C THR A 110 0.85 -3.33 21.41
N ASN A 111 0.43 -3.53 22.66
CA ASN A 111 0.07 -4.86 23.16
C ASN A 111 -1.43 -4.92 23.42
N HIS A 112 -2.11 -5.88 22.79
CA HIS A 112 -3.53 -6.18 23.01
C HIS A 112 -3.66 -7.63 23.49
N GLY A 113 -3.80 -7.81 24.81
CA GLY A 113 -3.64 -9.11 25.44
C GLY A 113 -2.25 -9.70 25.13
N ASN A 114 -2.21 -10.91 24.58
CA ASN A 114 -0.97 -11.58 24.16
C ASN A 114 -0.59 -11.31 22.68
N LEU A 115 -1.27 -10.39 22.00
CA LEU A 115 -0.92 -9.97 20.64
C LEU A 115 -0.05 -8.72 20.72
N THR A 116 1.15 -8.79 20.16
CA THR A 116 2.03 -7.64 19.97
C THR A 116 1.89 -7.11 18.55
N ILE A 117 1.63 -5.81 18.40
CA ILE A 117 1.56 -5.12 17.11
C ILE A 117 2.69 -4.11 17.04
N LEU A 118 3.51 -4.21 15.99
CA LEU A 118 4.62 -3.32 15.70
C LEU A 118 4.19 -2.34 14.60
N SER A 119 3.84 -1.13 15.00
CA SER A 119 3.50 -0.03 14.07
C SER A 119 4.79 0.60 13.58
N ILE A 120 5.13 0.39 12.31
CA ILE A 120 6.35 0.91 11.68
C ILE A 120 6.08 2.20 10.88
N ALA A 121 7.00 3.14 10.96
CA ALA A 121 7.01 4.35 10.14
C ALA A 121 7.70 4.07 8.80
N THR A 122 6.95 4.19 7.71
CA THR A 122 7.40 3.79 6.37
C THR A 122 7.69 4.95 5.43
N VAL A 123 7.34 6.18 5.82
CA VAL A 123 7.42 7.37 4.94
C VAL A 123 8.87 7.70 4.61
N TYR A 124 9.80 7.62 5.57
CA TYR A 124 11.24 7.82 5.32
C TYR A 124 11.91 6.67 4.55
N TYR A 125 11.21 5.56 4.31
CA TYR A 125 11.68 4.53 3.37
C TYR A 125 11.27 4.81 1.93
N SER A 126 10.34 5.75 1.71
CA SER A 126 9.78 6.01 0.40
C SER A 126 10.80 6.57 -0.58
N VAL A 127 10.61 6.26 -1.87
CA VAL A 127 11.29 6.97 -2.96
C VAL A 127 10.91 8.46 -3.01
N GLY A 128 9.78 8.84 -2.42
CA GLY A 128 9.32 10.22 -2.30
C GLY A 128 9.89 10.99 -1.11
N HIS A 129 10.58 10.31 -0.18
CA HIS A 129 11.08 10.92 1.05
C HIS A 129 12.02 12.11 0.78
N VAL A 130 11.75 13.21 1.48
CA VAL A 130 12.58 14.42 1.51
C VAL A 130 12.81 14.90 2.96
N PRO A 131 13.89 15.64 3.27
CA PRO A 131 15.04 15.84 2.41
C PRO A 131 15.72 14.50 2.13
N GLU A 132 16.47 14.43 1.03
CA GLU A 132 17.47 13.37 0.86
C GLU A 132 18.61 13.64 1.86
N SER A 133 18.31 13.47 3.16
CA SER A 133 19.30 13.47 4.25
C SER A 133 20.46 12.53 3.86
N PRO A 134 21.69 12.64 4.41
CA PRO A 134 22.68 11.60 4.19
C PRO A 134 22.01 10.24 4.41
N LYS A 135 22.22 9.31 3.47
CA LYS A 135 21.51 8.03 3.39
C LYS A 135 21.82 7.21 4.64
N GLU A 136 21.06 7.46 5.71
CA GLU A 136 21.08 6.68 6.92
C GLU A 136 20.60 5.29 6.56
N SER A 137 21.43 4.27 6.77
CA SER A 137 21.05 2.89 6.47
C SER A 137 19.92 2.38 7.38
N ASP A 138 19.74 3.02 8.54
CA ASP A 138 18.70 2.72 9.51
C ASP A 138 18.15 4.02 10.15
N PRO A 139 17.29 4.78 9.43
CA PRO A 139 16.69 6.01 9.94
C PRO A 139 15.94 5.75 11.25
N PHE A 140 16.21 6.58 12.26
CA PHE A 140 15.68 6.42 13.62
C PHE A 140 15.99 5.05 14.26
N ARG A 141 16.96 4.28 13.75
CA ARG A 141 17.29 2.93 14.23
C ARG A 141 16.10 1.95 14.19
N GLN A 142 15.10 2.21 13.36
CA GLN A 142 13.86 1.44 13.33
C GLN A 142 14.08 -0.01 12.90
N PHE A 143 14.97 -0.31 11.94
CA PHE A 143 15.28 -1.68 11.57
C PHE A 143 16.00 -2.44 12.69
N SER A 144 16.86 -1.77 13.44
CA SER A 144 17.47 -2.34 14.65
C SER A 144 16.40 -2.64 15.71
N TRP A 145 15.53 -1.67 16.01
CA TRP A 145 14.39 -1.86 16.91
C TRP A 145 13.47 -3.01 16.47
N LEU A 146 13.14 -3.09 15.18
CA LEU A 146 12.28 -4.15 14.64
C LEU A 146 12.93 -5.54 14.82
N ARG A 147 14.25 -5.67 14.60
CA ARG A 147 14.97 -6.93 14.88
C ARG A 147 14.92 -7.30 16.35
N GLU A 148 15.15 -6.33 17.24
CA GLU A 148 15.11 -6.55 18.70
C GLU A 148 13.73 -7.05 19.15
N ARG A 149 12.65 -6.43 18.67
CA ARG A 149 11.27 -6.85 19.00
C ARG A 149 10.92 -8.22 18.44
N LEU A 150 11.30 -8.49 17.19
CA LEU A 150 11.08 -9.81 16.57
C LEU A 150 11.90 -10.91 17.24
N GLN A 151 13.13 -10.61 17.66
CA GLN A 151 13.97 -11.56 18.38
C GLN A 151 13.35 -11.88 19.75
N ALA A 152 12.93 -10.87 20.51
CA ALA A 152 12.23 -11.07 21.77
C ALA A 152 10.95 -11.91 21.60
N ALA A 153 10.18 -11.67 20.54
CA ALA A 153 8.99 -12.46 20.23
C ALA A 153 9.34 -13.92 19.89
N ALA A 154 10.39 -14.14 19.08
CA ALA A 154 10.87 -15.47 18.74
C ALA A 154 11.36 -16.25 19.97
N ASP A 155 12.13 -15.61 20.85
CA ASP A 155 12.63 -16.19 22.09
C ASP A 155 11.50 -16.55 23.06
N ALA A 156 10.45 -15.73 23.10
CA ALA A 156 9.25 -15.96 23.89
C ALA A 156 8.24 -16.93 23.24
N GLY A 157 8.47 -17.35 21.99
CA GLY A 157 7.51 -18.16 21.23
C GLY A 157 6.18 -17.45 20.92
N THR A 158 6.15 -16.12 20.96
CA THR A 158 4.96 -15.30 20.71
C THR A 158 4.87 -14.90 19.24
N LYS A 159 3.72 -14.30 18.86
CA LYS A 159 3.45 -13.86 17.49
C LYS A 159 3.23 -12.36 17.45
N VAL A 160 3.70 -11.76 16.37
CA VAL A 160 3.59 -10.31 16.15
C VAL A 160 2.84 -10.00 14.86
N TRP A 161 2.17 -8.84 14.84
CA TRP A 161 1.72 -8.21 13.61
C TRP A 161 2.61 -7.02 13.30
N ILE A 162 2.95 -6.81 12.03
CA ILE A 162 3.60 -5.58 11.57
C ILE A 162 2.56 -4.75 10.85
N VAL A 163 2.49 -3.46 11.18
CA VAL A 163 1.55 -2.53 10.54
C VAL A 163 2.32 -1.32 10.05
N GLY A 164 2.12 -0.92 8.79
CA GLY A 164 2.73 0.28 8.22
C GLY A 164 1.77 0.99 7.26
N HIS A 165 2.13 2.18 6.78
CA HIS A 165 1.35 2.86 5.76
C HIS A 165 1.74 2.42 4.35
N ILE A 166 2.95 2.80 3.92
CA ILE A 166 3.51 2.54 2.58
C ILE A 166 4.08 1.12 2.56
N PRO A 167 3.55 0.19 1.76
CA PRO A 167 4.07 -1.17 1.69
C PRO A 167 5.39 -1.24 0.91
N PRO A 168 6.29 -2.18 1.25
CA PRO A 168 7.53 -2.38 0.51
C PRO A 168 7.26 -2.98 -0.88
N GLY A 169 8.02 -2.55 -1.89
CA GLY A 169 7.97 -3.11 -3.24
C GLY A 169 7.39 -2.13 -4.27
N ILE A 170 6.45 -2.61 -5.08
CA ILE A 170 5.96 -1.94 -6.29
C ILE A 170 4.51 -1.51 -6.13
N GLU A 171 4.22 -0.29 -6.56
CA GLU A 171 2.90 0.28 -6.76
C GLU A 171 2.24 -0.37 -7.98
N THR A 172 1.13 -1.05 -7.77
CA THR A 172 0.41 -1.87 -8.75
C THR A 172 -0.36 -1.03 -9.77
N TYR A 173 -0.87 0.14 -9.39
CA TYR A 173 -1.56 1.06 -10.30
C TYR A 173 -0.59 1.75 -11.26
N GLY A 174 0.51 2.28 -10.72
CA GLY A 174 1.51 3.07 -11.46
C GLY A 174 2.70 2.26 -11.99
N SER A 175 2.92 1.03 -11.52
CA SER A 175 4.15 0.26 -11.78
C SER A 175 5.42 1.00 -11.38
N THR A 176 5.41 1.64 -10.22
CA THR A 176 6.51 2.45 -9.65
C THR A 176 7.00 1.85 -8.33
N ALA A 177 8.29 1.94 -8.01
CA ALA A 177 8.79 1.64 -6.68
C ALA A 177 8.14 2.53 -5.61
N LEU A 178 7.85 1.92 -4.48
CA LEU A 178 7.31 2.60 -3.29
C LEU A 178 8.42 2.99 -2.32
N TRP A 179 9.37 2.09 -2.10
CA TRP A 179 10.51 2.27 -1.20
C TRP A 179 11.83 2.35 -1.96
N ARG A 180 12.81 3.05 -1.39
CA ARG A 180 14.20 3.03 -1.88
C ARG A 180 14.76 1.60 -1.78
N PRO A 181 15.57 1.15 -2.76
CA PRO A 181 15.99 -0.24 -2.85
C PRO A 181 16.74 -0.74 -1.61
N GLU A 182 17.58 0.10 -1.00
CA GLU A 182 18.34 -0.22 0.22
C GLU A 182 17.41 -0.60 1.39
N TYR A 183 16.27 0.07 1.52
CA TYR A 183 15.30 -0.19 2.59
C TYR A 183 14.42 -1.41 2.29
N VAL A 184 14.12 -1.68 1.02
CA VAL A 184 13.48 -2.94 0.61
C VAL A 184 14.38 -4.12 0.98
N GLU A 185 15.67 -4.03 0.67
CA GLU A 185 16.64 -5.07 0.98
C GLU A 185 16.83 -5.26 2.49
N ALA A 186 16.95 -4.16 3.24
CA ALA A 186 17.05 -4.20 4.70
C ALA A 186 15.83 -4.85 5.35
N TYR A 187 14.62 -4.48 4.92
CA TYR A 187 13.38 -5.08 5.41
C TYR A 187 13.27 -6.57 5.06
N LEU A 188 13.59 -6.94 3.80
CA LEU A 188 13.60 -8.33 3.35
C LEU A 188 14.62 -9.18 4.11
N ALA A 189 15.75 -8.62 4.55
CA ALA A 189 16.71 -9.32 5.38
C ALA A 189 16.15 -9.67 6.77
N ILE A 190 15.20 -8.88 7.29
CA ILE A 190 14.53 -9.12 8.57
C ILE A 190 13.38 -10.11 8.41
N VAL A 191 12.42 -9.79 7.54
CA VAL A 191 11.16 -10.55 7.48
C VAL A 191 11.27 -11.89 6.77
N GLN A 192 12.37 -12.14 6.03
CA GLN A 192 12.67 -13.44 5.43
C GLN A 192 13.64 -14.28 6.27
N ASP A 193 14.13 -13.75 7.39
CA ASP A 193 14.94 -14.54 8.32
C ASP A 193 14.10 -15.72 8.84
N PRO A 194 14.64 -16.96 8.85
CA PRO A 194 13.87 -18.13 9.27
C PRO A 194 13.38 -18.08 10.71
N VAL A 195 14.08 -17.39 11.61
CA VAL A 195 13.72 -17.25 13.02
C VAL A 195 12.76 -16.06 13.16
N LEU A 196 13.22 -14.85 12.81
CA LEU A 196 12.44 -13.63 13.00
C LEU A 196 11.15 -13.64 12.18
N GLY A 197 11.22 -14.05 10.92
CA GLY A 197 10.06 -14.05 10.03
C GLY A 197 9.00 -15.10 10.39
N SER A 198 9.36 -16.16 11.14
CA SER A 198 8.42 -17.20 11.57
C SER A 198 7.47 -16.75 12.69
N CYS A 199 7.83 -15.68 13.43
CA CYS A 199 6.97 -15.10 14.46
C CYS A 199 6.00 -14.05 13.92
N ILE A 200 6.16 -13.59 12.67
CA ILE A 200 5.29 -12.61 12.04
C ILE A 200 4.00 -13.31 11.57
N ALA A 201 2.89 -13.06 12.26
CA ALA A 201 1.59 -13.65 11.98
C ALA A 201 0.72 -12.81 11.02
N ALA A 202 1.06 -11.53 10.81
CA ALA A 202 0.45 -10.69 9.79
C ALA A 202 1.34 -9.49 9.45
N GLN A 203 1.23 -8.99 8.23
CA GLN A 203 1.76 -7.70 7.81
C GLN A 203 0.65 -6.90 7.13
N LEU A 204 0.31 -5.72 7.66
CA LEU A 204 -0.87 -4.97 7.25
C LEU A 204 -0.49 -3.56 6.78
N PHE A 205 -0.86 -3.20 5.55
CA PHE A 205 -0.50 -1.93 4.92
C PHE A 205 -1.68 -1.22 4.24
N GLY A 206 -1.48 0.05 3.89
CA GLY A 206 -2.42 0.89 3.15
C GLY A 206 -1.79 1.50 1.91
N HIS A 207 -1.91 2.83 1.78
CA HIS A 207 -1.28 3.71 0.78
C HIS A 207 -1.72 3.53 -0.69
N VAL A 208 -1.78 2.29 -1.20
CA VAL A 208 -2.06 1.99 -2.61
C VAL A 208 -3.54 2.23 -2.99
N HIS A 209 -4.43 2.34 -2.00
CA HIS A 209 -5.89 2.50 -2.18
C HIS A 209 -6.55 1.33 -2.94
N LYS A 210 -5.96 0.14 -2.91
CA LYS A 210 -6.46 -1.07 -3.58
C LYS A 210 -6.44 -2.25 -2.63
N ASP A 211 -7.35 -3.19 -2.86
CA ASP A 211 -7.38 -4.45 -2.13
C ASP A 211 -6.39 -5.42 -2.76
N GLU A 212 -5.32 -5.70 -2.03
CA GLU A 212 -4.23 -6.54 -2.53
C GLU A 212 -3.63 -7.40 -1.43
N PHE A 213 -2.84 -8.36 -1.87
CA PHE A 213 -1.93 -9.09 -1.02
C PHE A 213 -0.55 -9.12 -1.68
N ARG A 214 0.48 -9.29 -0.86
CA ARG A 214 1.86 -9.41 -1.31
C ARG A 214 2.50 -10.66 -0.71
N TYR A 215 3.58 -11.11 -1.34
CA TYR A 215 4.36 -12.23 -0.86
C TYR A 215 5.87 -11.98 -0.95
N LEU A 216 6.60 -12.58 -0.01
CA LEU A 216 8.05 -12.49 0.06
C LEU A 216 8.70 -13.40 -1.00
N PRO A 217 9.85 -12.99 -1.58
CA PRO A 217 10.69 -13.86 -2.40
C PRO A 217 11.02 -15.20 -1.73
N LYS A 218 11.45 -15.13 -0.46
CA LYS A 218 11.72 -16.27 0.41
C LYS A 218 10.78 -16.18 1.60
N ILE A 219 9.82 -17.10 1.66
CA ILE A 219 8.80 -17.13 2.71
C ILE A 219 9.30 -18.03 3.85
N PRO A 220 9.51 -17.49 5.08
CA PRO A 220 9.79 -18.30 6.25
C PRO A 220 8.64 -19.26 6.56
N ALA A 221 8.95 -20.41 7.16
CA ALA A 221 7.93 -21.34 7.59
C ALA A 221 7.00 -20.67 8.61
N GLY A 222 5.69 -20.79 8.39
CA GLY A 222 4.68 -20.24 9.30
C GLY A 222 4.47 -18.72 9.25
N ALA A 223 5.12 -18.01 8.31
CA ALA A 223 4.91 -16.58 8.12
C ALA A 223 3.47 -16.29 7.65
N GLY A 224 2.80 -15.37 8.33
CA GLY A 224 1.47 -14.90 8.00
C GLY A 224 1.44 -13.97 6.77
N PRO A 225 0.25 -13.67 6.24
CA PRO A 225 0.10 -12.94 4.99
C PRO A 225 0.52 -11.47 5.09
N MET A 226 0.86 -10.87 3.94
CA MET A 226 0.95 -9.43 3.78
C MET A 226 -0.29 -8.94 3.03
N LEU A 227 -1.15 -8.18 3.71
CA LEU A 227 -2.42 -7.69 3.19
C LEU A 227 -2.42 -6.16 3.10
N LEU A 228 -2.97 -5.65 2.01
CA LEU A 228 -3.22 -4.24 1.79
C LEU A 228 -4.74 -4.01 1.79
N THR A 229 -5.18 -2.89 2.32
CA THR A 229 -6.60 -2.49 2.26
C THR A 229 -6.82 -1.38 1.26
N ALA A 230 -7.94 -1.45 0.54
CA ALA A 230 -8.43 -0.30 -0.21
C ALA A 230 -8.84 0.82 0.76
N SER A 231 -8.84 2.05 0.27
CA SER A 231 -9.06 3.25 1.08
C SER A 231 -10.54 3.60 1.18
N ILE A 232 -10.86 4.47 2.16
CA ILE A 232 -12.15 5.14 2.24
C ILE A 232 -12.24 6.26 1.18
N SER A 233 -11.13 6.92 0.85
CA SER A 233 -11.12 7.97 -0.16
C SER A 233 -11.25 7.39 -1.59
N PRO A 234 -12.22 7.84 -2.40
CA PRO A 234 -12.41 7.34 -3.76
C PRO A 234 -11.48 7.98 -4.80
N VAL A 235 -10.58 8.89 -4.38
CA VAL A 235 -9.79 9.77 -5.27
C VAL A 235 -8.94 9.00 -6.29
N TYR A 236 -8.57 7.75 -5.99
CA TYR A 236 -7.81 6.89 -6.90
C TYR A 236 -8.65 5.75 -7.50
N TYR A 237 -9.87 6.08 -7.89
CA TYR A 237 -10.76 5.22 -8.68
C TYR A 237 -11.03 3.86 -8.01
N ASN A 238 -11.27 3.91 -6.72
CA ASN A 238 -11.80 2.80 -5.94
C ASN A 238 -13.09 3.25 -5.27
N TRP A 239 -13.94 2.28 -4.95
CA TRP A 239 -15.02 2.54 -4.02
C TRP A 239 -14.47 2.60 -2.57
N PRO A 240 -15.02 3.47 -1.71
CA PRO A 240 -14.70 3.50 -0.28
C PRO A 240 -14.89 2.13 0.35
N THR A 241 -13.90 1.70 1.13
CA THR A 241 -13.80 0.33 1.66
C THR A 241 -13.34 0.30 3.11
N PHE A 242 -13.80 -0.71 3.85
CA PHE A 242 -13.10 -1.21 5.04
C PHE A 242 -13.15 -2.75 5.09
N LYS A 243 -12.33 -3.35 5.97
CA LYS A 243 -12.31 -4.80 6.23
C LYS A 243 -12.63 -5.09 7.70
N LEU A 244 -13.40 -6.14 7.94
CA LEU A 244 -13.50 -6.80 9.24
C LEU A 244 -12.60 -8.04 9.20
N VAL A 245 -11.63 -8.12 10.10
CA VAL A 245 -10.62 -9.18 10.11
C VAL A 245 -10.86 -10.10 11.30
N GLU A 246 -10.86 -11.40 11.05
CA GLU A 246 -10.96 -12.44 12.06
C GLU A 246 -9.58 -13.03 12.28
N TYR A 247 -9.20 -13.25 13.54
CA TYR A 247 -7.93 -13.84 13.91
C TYR A 247 -8.11 -14.82 15.07
N ASP A 248 -7.18 -15.76 15.17
CA ASP A 248 -7.16 -16.78 16.21
C ASP A 248 -6.61 -16.18 17.52
N PRO A 249 -7.33 -16.23 18.64
CA PRO A 249 -6.87 -15.67 19.90
C PRO A 249 -5.69 -16.43 20.52
N GLU A 250 -5.43 -17.68 20.15
CA GLU A 250 -4.28 -18.45 20.63
C GLU A 250 -3.08 -18.29 19.70
N THR A 251 -3.26 -18.55 18.41
CA THR A 251 -2.15 -18.54 17.44
C THR A 251 -1.85 -17.15 16.89
N LYS A 252 -2.73 -16.16 17.13
CA LYS A 252 -2.67 -14.79 16.61
C LYS A 252 -2.62 -14.69 15.08
N ARG A 253 -2.93 -15.77 14.37
CA ARG A 253 -2.96 -15.81 12.91
C ARG A 253 -4.28 -15.25 12.41
N LEU A 254 -4.22 -14.56 11.28
CA LEU A 254 -5.44 -14.18 10.57
C LEU A 254 -6.14 -15.44 10.09
N LEU A 255 -7.45 -15.52 10.31
CA LEU A 255 -8.30 -16.64 9.89
C LEU A 255 -9.02 -16.28 8.60
N ASN A 256 -9.63 -15.10 8.56
CA ASN A 256 -10.45 -14.65 7.45
C ASN A 256 -10.56 -13.12 7.47
N TYR A 257 -11.10 -12.54 6.39
CA TYR A 257 -11.65 -11.19 6.46
C TYR A 257 -12.87 -11.04 5.56
N ARG A 258 -13.73 -10.09 5.93
CA ARG A 258 -14.89 -9.65 5.16
C ARG A 258 -14.70 -8.20 4.76
N ALA A 259 -14.75 -7.94 3.46
CA ALA A 259 -14.65 -6.61 2.91
C ALA A 259 -16.03 -5.98 2.74
N PHE A 260 -16.15 -4.71 3.07
CA PHE A 260 -17.35 -3.89 2.86
C PHE A 260 -17.00 -2.67 2.04
N TYR A 261 -17.93 -2.23 1.20
CA TYR A 261 -17.71 -1.10 0.30
C TYR A 261 -19.00 -0.32 0.08
N VAL A 262 -18.90 0.91 -0.41
CA VAL A 262 -20.05 1.68 -0.91
C VAL A 262 -20.01 1.71 -2.42
N SER A 263 -21.14 1.49 -3.11
CA SER A 263 -21.17 1.51 -4.58
C SER A 263 -21.62 2.85 -5.16
N GLU A 264 -21.95 3.82 -4.30
CA GLU A 264 -22.42 5.16 -4.64
C GLU A 264 -21.98 6.12 -3.53
N LEU A 265 -21.48 7.31 -3.90
CA LEU A 265 -21.11 8.34 -2.93
C LEU A 265 -22.35 9.11 -2.45
N PRO A 266 -22.39 9.52 -1.17
CA PRO A 266 -23.38 10.45 -0.65
C PRO A 266 -23.47 11.73 -1.50
N ARG A 267 -24.69 12.15 -1.86
CA ARG A 267 -24.91 13.46 -2.54
C ARG A 267 -25.01 14.64 -1.57
N GLY A 268 -24.90 14.39 -0.27
CA GLY A 268 -24.99 15.38 0.79
C GLY A 268 -25.19 14.75 2.16
N PRO A 269 -25.18 15.54 3.25
CA PRO A 269 -25.23 15.04 4.63
C PRO A 269 -26.56 14.33 4.98
N ALA A 270 -27.64 14.61 4.23
CA ALA A 270 -28.94 13.97 4.43
C ALA A 270 -29.04 12.53 3.89
N GLN A 271 -28.02 12.05 3.16
CA GLN A 271 -27.98 10.69 2.61
C GLN A 271 -26.71 9.98 3.09
N PRO A 272 -26.76 9.26 4.22
CA PRO A 272 -25.59 8.54 4.71
C PRO A 272 -25.15 7.44 3.73
N PRO A 273 -23.85 7.14 3.64
CA PRO A 273 -23.33 6.11 2.75
C PRO A 273 -23.96 4.74 3.06
N GLN A 274 -24.42 4.06 2.02
CA GLN A 274 -24.98 2.71 2.14
C GLN A 274 -23.88 1.66 1.96
N TRP A 275 -23.33 1.19 3.07
CA TRP A 275 -22.33 0.14 3.08
C TRP A 275 -22.93 -1.20 2.68
N LYS A 276 -22.28 -1.86 1.73
CA LYS A 276 -22.65 -3.17 1.19
C LYS A 276 -21.57 -4.19 1.54
N PHE A 277 -22.00 -5.43 1.75
CA PHE A 277 -21.08 -6.56 1.81
C PHE A 277 -20.41 -6.74 0.45
N GLY A 278 -19.07 -6.78 0.44
CA GLY A 278 -18.26 -7.07 -0.73
C GLY A 278 -18.06 -8.56 -0.88
N TYR A 279 -17.06 -9.09 -0.17
CA TYR A 279 -16.74 -10.51 -0.20
C TYR A 279 -16.16 -10.99 1.13
N ASP A 280 -16.26 -12.30 1.34
CA ASP A 280 -15.56 -13.06 2.37
C ASP A 280 -14.40 -13.80 1.68
N LEU A 281 -13.19 -13.68 2.25
CA LEU A 281 -11.98 -14.19 1.62
C LEU A 281 -12.06 -15.70 1.41
N LEU A 282 -12.42 -16.48 2.43
CA LEU A 282 -12.46 -17.94 2.36
C LEU A 282 -13.60 -18.44 1.47
N GLN A 283 -14.75 -17.75 1.44
CA GLN A 283 -15.80 -18.07 0.48
C GLN A 283 -15.38 -17.81 -0.98
N THR A 284 -14.56 -16.78 -1.20
CA THR A 284 -14.11 -16.40 -2.54
C THR A 284 -12.96 -17.29 -3.02
N TYR A 285 -12.08 -17.68 -2.11
CA TYR A 285 -10.89 -18.49 -2.35
C TYR A 285 -10.88 -19.73 -1.42
N PRO A 286 -11.74 -20.74 -1.66
CA PRO A 286 -11.90 -21.90 -0.78
C PRO A 286 -10.66 -22.82 -0.71
N GLN A 287 -9.64 -22.55 -1.53
CA GLN A 287 -8.32 -23.19 -1.44
C GLN A 287 -7.43 -22.65 -0.32
N LEU A 288 -7.79 -21.51 0.28
CA LEU A 288 -7.07 -20.97 1.44
C LEU A 288 -7.50 -21.75 2.70
N PRO A 289 -6.59 -21.98 3.66
CA PRO A 289 -6.91 -22.77 4.84
C PRO A 289 -7.79 -22.01 5.82
N GLU A 290 -8.74 -22.70 6.45
CA GLU A 290 -9.57 -22.15 7.53
C GLU A 290 -8.78 -22.01 8.85
N GLY A 291 -7.77 -22.85 9.08
CA GLY A 291 -7.00 -22.94 10.33
C GLY A 291 -5.88 -21.89 10.49
N GLY A 292 -5.97 -20.77 9.78
CA GLY A 292 -4.97 -19.69 9.82
C GLY A 292 -4.23 -19.52 8.50
N LEU A 293 -4.33 -18.32 7.96
CA LEU A 293 -3.76 -17.90 6.69
C LEU A 293 -2.23 -17.86 6.74
N LEU A 294 -1.58 -18.45 5.74
CA LEU A 294 -0.14 -18.34 5.55
C LEU A 294 0.19 -17.60 4.25
N MET A 295 1.32 -16.89 4.25
CA MET A 295 1.81 -16.23 3.05
C MET A 295 2.08 -17.21 1.89
N ALA A 296 2.45 -18.45 2.21
CA ALA A 296 2.66 -19.50 1.23
C ALA A 296 1.36 -19.83 0.44
N ASP A 297 0.20 -19.73 1.08
CA ASP A 297 -1.10 -20.00 0.44
C ASP A 297 -1.44 -18.89 -0.55
N PHE A 298 -1.17 -17.63 -0.20
CA PHE A 298 -1.32 -16.51 -1.11
C PHE A 298 -0.34 -16.59 -2.30
N LYS A 299 0.90 -17.03 -2.06
CA LYS A 299 1.83 -17.34 -3.16
C LYS A 299 1.28 -18.45 -4.06
N ALA A 300 0.75 -19.54 -3.51
CA ALA A 300 0.13 -20.60 -4.30
C ALA A 300 -1.09 -20.09 -5.09
N LEU A 301 -1.88 -19.19 -4.50
CA LEU A 301 -3.01 -18.53 -5.16
C LEU A 301 -2.55 -17.73 -6.39
N THR A 302 -1.40 -17.04 -6.33
CA THR A 302 -0.86 -16.34 -7.52
C THR A 302 -0.61 -17.26 -8.70
N HIS A 303 -0.13 -18.48 -8.45
CA HIS A 303 0.09 -19.46 -9.52
C HIS A 303 -1.23 -19.86 -10.21
N LYS A 304 -2.33 -19.96 -9.46
CA LYS A 304 -3.66 -20.20 -10.04
C LYS A 304 -4.16 -18.98 -10.81
N MET A 305 -3.97 -17.79 -10.26
CA MET A 305 -4.33 -16.52 -10.92
C MET A 305 -3.62 -16.32 -12.27
N GLN A 306 -2.43 -16.90 -12.47
CA GLN A 306 -1.72 -16.84 -13.76
C GLN A 306 -2.55 -17.42 -14.92
N ALA A 307 -3.42 -18.40 -14.67
CA ALA A 307 -4.33 -18.96 -15.67
C ALA A 307 -5.37 -17.92 -16.16
N GLY A 308 -5.68 -16.92 -15.34
CA GLY A 308 -6.63 -15.84 -15.67
C GLY A 308 -8.09 -16.24 -15.61
N LEU A 309 -8.40 -17.33 -14.93
CA LEU A 309 -9.75 -17.84 -14.72
C LEU A 309 -10.35 -17.21 -13.45
N ARG A 310 -11.33 -17.90 -12.83
CA ARG A 310 -12.14 -17.41 -11.71
C ARG A 310 -11.38 -16.73 -10.57
N ASP A 311 -10.25 -17.28 -10.13
CA ASP A 311 -9.45 -16.69 -9.04
C ASP A 311 -8.94 -15.28 -9.40
N TYR A 312 -8.51 -15.11 -10.65
CA TYR A 312 -8.04 -13.83 -11.18
C TYR A 312 -9.21 -12.87 -11.41
N ASP A 313 -10.34 -13.37 -11.92
CA ASP A 313 -11.54 -12.54 -12.14
C ASP A 313 -12.03 -11.94 -10.82
N TRP A 314 -12.05 -12.73 -9.75
CA TRP A 314 -12.39 -12.22 -8.42
C TRP A 314 -11.39 -11.21 -7.92
N TYR A 315 -10.10 -11.50 -8.09
CA TYR A 315 -9.06 -10.56 -7.68
C TYR A 315 -9.22 -9.22 -8.40
N ALA A 316 -9.29 -9.24 -9.73
CA ALA A 316 -9.42 -8.05 -10.56
C ALA A 316 -10.72 -7.28 -10.27
N LYS A 317 -11.82 -7.98 -9.93
CA LYS A 317 -13.07 -7.33 -9.50
C LYS A 317 -12.89 -6.60 -8.17
N TRP A 318 -12.30 -7.25 -7.16
CA TRP A 318 -12.20 -6.71 -5.81
C TRP A 318 -11.02 -5.76 -5.59
N TYR A 319 -10.04 -5.76 -6.49
CA TYR A 319 -8.87 -4.87 -6.49
C TYR A 319 -9.21 -3.38 -6.25
N THR A 320 -10.23 -2.87 -6.95
CA THR A 320 -10.80 -1.51 -6.77
C THR A 320 -12.17 -1.54 -6.07
N MET A 321 -12.55 -2.71 -5.56
CA MET A 321 -13.88 -3.08 -5.06
C MET A 321 -15.02 -2.71 -6.00
N GLN A 322 -14.93 -3.25 -7.21
CA GLN A 322 -15.88 -3.15 -8.33
C GLN A 322 -15.85 -1.87 -9.15
N TYR A 323 -15.01 -0.88 -8.83
CA TYR A 323 -14.80 0.23 -9.75
C TYR A 323 -14.10 -0.29 -11.03
N PRO A 324 -14.55 0.06 -12.25
CA PRO A 324 -13.94 -0.44 -13.48
C PRO A 324 -12.43 -0.20 -13.54
N ASN A 325 -11.64 -1.24 -13.83
CA ASN A 325 -10.19 -1.14 -13.82
C ASN A 325 -9.52 -1.94 -14.95
N THR A 326 -8.22 -1.72 -15.15
CA THR A 326 -7.47 -2.35 -16.25
C THR A 326 -7.28 -3.85 -16.06
N TYR A 327 -7.18 -4.34 -14.84
CA TYR A 327 -6.91 -5.74 -14.55
C TYR A 327 -8.05 -6.66 -14.99
N GLN A 328 -9.29 -6.17 -14.96
CA GLN A 328 -10.45 -6.90 -15.47
C GLN A 328 -10.31 -7.31 -16.95
N LYS A 329 -9.49 -6.59 -17.73
CA LYS A 329 -9.25 -6.92 -19.16
C LYS A 329 -8.30 -8.10 -19.36
N TYR A 330 -7.53 -8.46 -18.33
CA TYR A 330 -6.57 -9.56 -18.40
C TYR A 330 -7.18 -10.90 -18.00
N ALA A 331 -8.44 -10.91 -17.55
CA ALA A 331 -9.25 -12.11 -17.38
C ALA A 331 -9.41 -12.88 -18.71
N THR A 332 -9.39 -14.22 -18.67
CA THR A 332 -9.69 -15.03 -19.87
C THR A 332 -11.17 -15.02 -20.20
N THR A 333 -12.02 -14.86 -19.19
CA THR A 333 -13.49 -14.79 -19.29
C THR A 333 -14.00 -13.43 -19.78
N ALA A 334 -13.15 -12.40 -19.80
CA ALA A 334 -13.54 -11.07 -20.25
C ALA A 334 -14.01 -11.10 -21.71
N ASN A 335 -15.28 -10.71 -21.90
CA ASN A 335 -15.97 -10.67 -23.19
C ASN A 335 -15.49 -9.53 -24.12
N ASN A 336 -14.34 -8.93 -23.82
CA ASN A 336 -13.79 -7.76 -24.53
C ASN A 336 -12.73 -8.18 -25.57
N SER A 337 -12.99 -7.88 -26.84
CA SER A 337 -12.15 -8.22 -28.00
C SER A 337 -10.84 -7.44 -28.11
N ALA A 338 -10.58 -6.45 -27.24
CA ALA A 338 -9.45 -5.54 -27.39
C ALA A 338 -8.06 -6.13 -27.14
N LEU A 339 -7.95 -7.26 -26.40
CA LEU A 339 -6.66 -7.89 -26.09
C LEU A 339 -6.67 -9.38 -26.44
N ASN A 340 -5.66 -9.83 -27.18
CA ASN A 340 -5.42 -11.25 -27.46
C ASN A 340 -4.93 -12.00 -26.20
N GLN A 341 -4.95 -13.34 -26.25
CA GLN A 341 -4.59 -14.19 -25.11
C GLN A 341 -3.18 -13.94 -24.58
N THR A 342 -2.21 -13.69 -25.47
CA THR A 342 -0.81 -13.40 -25.10
C THR A 342 -0.70 -12.11 -24.30
N SER A 343 -1.32 -11.02 -24.77
CA SER A 343 -1.34 -9.74 -24.07
C SER A 343 -2.03 -9.84 -22.71
N ARG A 344 -3.12 -10.62 -22.61
CA ARG A 344 -3.78 -10.90 -21.32
C ARG A 344 -2.83 -11.63 -20.37
N ALA A 345 -2.12 -12.66 -20.85
CA ALA A 345 -1.17 -13.42 -20.03
C ALA A 345 0.02 -12.58 -19.54
N ILE A 346 0.52 -11.65 -20.38
CA ILE A 346 1.57 -10.69 -20.01
C ILE A 346 1.05 -9.74 -18.93
N GLY A 347 -0.15 -9.17 -19.10
CA GLY A 347 -0.76 -8.27 -18.11
C GLY A 347 -0.92 -8.93 -16.74
N ARG A 348 -1.40 -10.18 -16.69
CA ARG A 348 -1.49 -10.95 -15.44
C ARG A 348 -0.11 -11.19 -14.83
N HIS A 349 0.87 -11.59 -15.63
CA HIS A 349 2.22 -11.83 -15.15
C HIS A 349 2.85 -10.59 -14.52
N ASN A 350 2.66 -9.41 -15.12
CA ASN A 350 3.20 -8.16 -14.58
C ASN A 350 2.57 -7.80 -13.25
N PHE A 351 1.25 -7.94 -13.13
CA PHE A 351 0.56 -7.80 -11.86
C PHE A 351 1.15 -8.74 -10.79
N LEU A 352 1.33 -10.03 -11.12
CA LEU A 352 1.92 -11.00 -10.18
C LEU A 352 3.39 -10.72 -9.84
N CYS A 353 4.13 -10.06 -10.73
CA CYS A 353 5.47 -9.56 -10.44
C CYS A 353 5.44 -8.43 -9.41
N ALA A 354 4.45 -7.51 -9.49
CA ALA A 354 4.30 -6.43 -8.52
C ALA A 354 3.83 -6.93 -7.14
N ALA A 355 3.03 -8.00 -7.10
CA ALA A 355 2.62 -8.66 -5.85
C ALA A 355 3.81 -9.30 -5.09
N ARG A 356 4.95 -9.54 -5.76
CA ARG A 356 6.17 -10.02 -5.12
C ARG A 356 6.96 -8.84 -4.56
N VAL A 357 7.22 -8.83 -3.26
CA VAL A 357 8.03 -7.78 -2.62
C VAL A 357 9.46 -7.84 -3.17
N THR A 358 9.83 -6.85 -3.98
CA THR A 358 11.11 -6.80 -4.71
C THR A 358 11.55 -5.35 -4.93
N THR A 359 12.83 -5.15 -5.24
CA THR A 359 13.29 -3.85 -5.74
C THR A 359 12.76 -3.59 -7.15
N TYR A 360 12.78 -2.34 -7.59
CA TYR A 360 12.32 -2.00 -8.94
C TYR A 360 13.06 -2.76 -10.04
N SER A 361 14.38 -2.90 -9.92
CA SER A 361 15.20 -3.65 -10.87
C SER A 361 14.75 -5.11 -10.98
N GLN A 362 14.47 -5.76 -9.85
CA GLN A 362 13.97 -7.13 -9.79
C GLN A 362 12.55 -7.26 -10.37
N TYR A 363 11.69 -6.27 -10.16
CA TYR A 363 10.37 -6.19 -10.80
C TYR A 363 10.50 -6.11 -12.33
N VAL A 364 11.36 -5.22 -12.84
CA VAL A 364 11.64 -5.10 -14.28
C VAL A 364 12.14 -6.42 -14.86
N ASP A 365 13.05 -7.12 -14.17
CA ASP A 365 13.51 -8.44 -14.59
C ASP A 365 12.39 -9.48 -14.63
N CYS A 366 11.49 -9.47 -13.63
CA CYS A 366 10.34 -10.36 -13.59
C CYS A 366 9.40 -10.11 -14.77
N THR A 367 9.00 -8.87 -15.03
CA THR A 367 8.07 -8.52 -16.13
C THR A 367 8.65 -8.86 -17.51
N ALA A 368 9.94 -8.60 -17.70
CA ALA A 368 10.65 -8.90 -18.94
C ALA A 368 10.83 -10.42 -19.18
N ALA A 369 10.60 -11.26 -18.17
CA ALA A 369 10.76 -12.71 -18.29
C ALA A 369 9.78 -13.37 -19.27
N LYS A 370 8.55 -12.85 -19.36
CA LYS A 370 7.48 -13.34 -20.27
C LYS A 370 7.57 -12.79 -21.69
N GLN A 371 8.54 -11.93 -21.98
CA GLN A 371 8.74 -11.34 -23.31
C GLN A 371 9.81 -12.12 -24.09
N GLY A 372 9.68 -12.17 -25.43
CA GLY A 372 10.73 -12.69 -26.30
C GLY A 372 12.03 -11.87 -26.18
N ALA A 373 13.18 -12.42 -26.61
CA ALA A 373 14.51 -11.83 -26.35
C ALA A 373 14.65 -10.35 -26.73
N ARG A 374 14.12 -9.93 -27.89
CA ARG A 374 14.10 -8.51 -28.33
C ARG A 374 13.17 -7.64 -27.47
N GLY A 375 12.00 -8.17 -27.07
CA GLY A 375 11.08 -7.47 -26.17
C GLY A 375 11.69 -7.27 -24.78
N ARG A 376 12.36 -8.31 -24.25
CA ARG A 376 13.05 -8.26 -22.95
C ARG A 376 14.08 -7.13 -22.88
N ALA A 377 14.90 -6.95 -23.92
CA ALA A 377 15.88 -5.86 -23.97
C ALA A 377 15.22 -4.47 -24.05
N SER A 378 14.20 -4.32 -24.91
CA SER A 378 13.46 -3.06 -25.07
C SER A 378 12.74 -2.64 -23.79
N THR A 379 12.07 -3.58 -23.11
CA THR A 379 11.35 -3.31 -21.86
C THR A 379 12.29 -2.97 -20.73
N ARG A 380 13.41 -3.68 -20.60
CA ARG A 380 14.43 -3.37 -19.59
C ARG A 380 14.97 -1.96 -19.76
N SER A 381 15.30 -1.55 -20.99
CA SER A 381 15.76 -0.19 -21.27
C SER A 381 14.70 0.83 -20.88
N ALA A 382 13.48 0.70 -21.41
CA ALA A 382 12.40 1.66 -21.19
C ALA A 382 11.99 1.82 -19.72
N LEU A 383 11.94 0.73 -18.95
CA LEU A 383 11.55 0.77 -17.54
C LEU A 383 12.68 1.29 -16.63
N ARG A 384 13.95 1.02 -16.95
CA ARG A 384 15.09 1.50 -16.16
C ARG A 384 15.19 3.04 -16.14
N ASP A 385 14.85 3.68 -17.24
CA ASP A 385 14.92 5.15 -17.39
C ASP A 385 13.86 5.88 -16.53
N ILE A 386 12.78 5.18 -16.13
CA ILE A 386 11.66 5.75 -15.34
C ILE A 386 12.11 6.31 -13.98
N PHE A 387 12.96 5.56 -13.27
CA PHE A 387 13.34 5.89 -11.89
C PHE A 387 14.53 6.84 -11.79
N HIS A 388 15.39 6.83 -12.80
CA HIS A 388 16.61 7.61 -12.78
C HIS A 388 16.38 9.06 -13.22
N ASP A 389 15.40 9.30 -14.09
CA ASP A 389 15.25 10.59 -14.78
C ASP A 389 14.21 11.53 -14.14
N PHE A 390 13.50 11.07 -13.13
CA PHE A 390 12.30 11.73 -12.61
C PHE A 390 12.22 11.64 -11.08
N PRO A 391 12.82 12.61 -10.36
CA PRO A 391 12.75 12.63 -8.90
C PRO A 391 11.29 12.77 -8.46
N TYR A 392 10.83 11.83 -7.65
CA TYR A 392 9.46 11.80 -7.13
C TYR A 392 9.06 13.15 -6.49
N ALA A 393 10.02 13.80 -5.81
CA ALA A 393 9.84 15.09 -5.16
C ALA A 393 9.50 16.25 -6.11
N GLU A 394 9.94 16.21 -7.37
CA GLU A 394 9.71 17.30 -8.34
C GLU A 394 8.37 17.16 -9.07
N ILE A 395 7.92 15.92 -9.25
CA ILE A 395 6.81 15.57 -10.14
C ILE A 395 5.52 15.37 -9.34
N GLY A 396 5.65 14.88 -8.11
CA GLY A 396 4.54 14.51 -7.24
C GLY A 396 3.92 13.17 -7.61
N GLU A 397 3.29 12.55 -6.61
CA GLU A 397 2.72 11.20 -6.67
C GLU A 397 1.81 10.95 -7.87
N GLU A 398 0.78 11.78 -8.05
CA GLU A 398 -0.23 11.60 -9.11
C GLU A 398 0.39 11.54 -10.51
N ASN A 399 1.34 12.44 -10.78
CA ASN A 399 2.03 12.49 -12.06
C ASN A 399 3.00 11.31 -12.20
N THR A 400 3.70 10.91 -11.13
CA THR A 400 4.55 9.71 -11.12
C THR A 400 3.75 8.45 -11.44
N LEU A 401 2.55 8.30 -10.87
CA LEU A 401 1.65 7.19 -11.17
C LEU A 401 1.21 7.20 -12.64
N ALA A 402 0.81 8.36 -13.16
CA ALA A 402 0.37 8.51 -14.55
C ALA A 402 1.49 8.20 -15.55
N ILE A 403 2.69 8.73 -15.32
CA ILE A 403 3.88 8.52 -16.15
C ILE A 403 4.29 7.04 -16.11
N GLY A 404 4.41 6.46 -14.91
CA GLY A 404 4.78 5.05 -14.74
C GLY A 404 3.83 4.12 -15.49
N ARG A 405 2.51 4.38 -15.38
CA ARG A 405 1.48 3.62 -16.10
C ARG A 405 1.62 3.72 -17.62
N LEU A 406 1.84 4.93 -18.15
CA LEU A 406 2.01 5.16 -19.59
C LEU A 406 3.26 4.47 -20.12
N LEU A 407 4.38 4.55 -19.39
CA LEU A 407 5.64 3.94 -19.79
C LEU A 407 5.58 2.42 -19.71
N HIS A 408 4.94 1.87 -18.68
CA HIS A 408 4.70 0.43 -18.57
C HIS A 408 3.85 -0.09 -19.74
N TRP A 409 2.80 0.65 -20.12
CA TRP A 409 1.97 0.35 -21.28
C TRP A 409 2.75 0.46 -22.61
N ALA A 410 3.54 1.52 -22.80
CA ALA A 410 4.32 1.75 -24.02
C ALA A 410 5.41 0.68 -24.21
N ALA A 411 6.11 0.31 -23.12
CA ALA A 411 7.10 -0.76 -23.12
C ALA A 411 6.51 -2.11 -23.59
N GLN A 412 5.23 -2.35 -23.32
CA GLN A 412 4.54 -3.60 -23.68
C GLN A 412 3.88 -3.58 -25.05
N SER A 413 3.42 -2.42 -25.50
CA SER A 413 2.51 -2.32 -26.65
C SER A 413 3.23 -1.98 -27.96
N THR A 414 4.30 -1.17 -27.90
CA THR A 414 4.86 -0.53 -29.11
C THR A 414 6.40 -0.54 -29.17
N GLY A 415 7.09 -0.96 -28.10
CA GLY A 415 8.55 -0.94 -28.01
C GLY A 415 9.14 0.41 -27.59
N ALA A 416 10.48 0.53 -27.64
CA ALA A 416 11.26 1.66 -27.12
C ALA A 416 10.92 3.09 -27.65
N PRO A 417 10.55 3.31 -28.94
CA PRO A 417 10.37 4.67 -29.47
C PRO A 417 9.30 5.50 -28.75
N LEU A 418 8.12 4.91 -28.50
CA LEU A 418 7.03 5.61 -27.80
C LEU A 418 7.37 5.89 -26.33
N SER A 419 8.16 5.01 -25.70
CA SER A 419 8.62 5.23 -24.33
C SER A 419 9.54 6.45 -24.27
N HIS A 420 10.44 6.60 -25.25
CA HIS A 420 11.31 7.77 -25.36
C HIS A 420 10.51 9.08 -25.55
N ASP A 421 9.46 9.06 -26.38
CA ASP A 421 8.61 10.25 -26.59
C ASP A 421 7.83 10.65 -25.33
N ILE A 422 7.31 9.66 -24.58
CA ILE A 422 6.64 9.90 -23.30
C ILE A 422 7.62 10.52 -22.29
N LEU A 423 8.83 9.95 -22.16
CA LEU A 423 9.87 10.47 -21.29
C LEU A 423 10.25 11.91 -21.69
N GLY A 424 10.50 12.17 -22.98
CA GLY A 424 10.86 13.49 -23.47
C GLY A 424 9.77 14.54 -23.19
N SER A 425 8.50 14.17 -23.40
CA SER A 425 7.35 15.04 -23.10
C SER A 425 7.20 15.31 -21.61
N ALA A 426 7.37 14.30 -20.77
CA ALA A 426 7.32 14.45 -19.32
C ALA A 426 8.45 15.36 -18.81
N ARG A 427 9.69 15.21 -19.31
CA ARG A 427 10.82 16.10 -18.95
C ARG A 427 10.53 17.56 -19.30
N ALA A 428 10.01 17.80 -20.50
CA ALA A 428 9.67 19.16 -20.94
C ALA A 428 8.57 19.80 -20.07
N CYS A 429 7.63 19.01 -19.54
CA CYS A 429 6.58 19.51 -18.66
C CYS A 429 7.08 19.74 -17.23
N ALA A 430 7.87 18.81 -16.69
CA ALA A 430 8.51 18.95 -15.37
C ALA A 430 9.35 20.23 -15.30
N ALA A 431 10.19 20.49 -16.31
CA ALA A 431 11.03 21.69 -16.38
C ALA A 431 10.23 23.00 -16.41
N ARG A 432 8.97 22.98 -16.86
CA ARG A 432 8.06 24.15 -16.92
C ARG A 432 7.12 24.24 -15.72
N GLY A 433 7.00 23.18 -14.92
CA GLY A 433 5.97 23.06 -13.88
C GLY A 433 4.52 23.02 -14.43
N ASP A 434 4.33 22.77 -15.73
CA ASP A 434 3.01 22.70 -16.37
C ASP A 434 2.77 21.35 -17.05
N TRP A 435 1.90 20.55 -16.42
CA TRP A 435 1.56 19.19 -16.85
C TRP A 435 0.33 19.12 -17.76
N ARG A 436 -0.39 20.23 -17.99
CA ARG A 436 -1.57 20.24 -18.86
C ARG A 436 -1.27 19.74 -20.28
N PRO A 437 -0.14 20.09 -20.93
CA PRO A 437 0.17 19.58 -22.26
C PRO A 437 0.41 18.06 -22.26
N PHE A 438 1.09 17.54 -21.24
CA PHE A 438 1.33 16.11 -21.10
C PHE A 438 0.01 15.34 -20.97
N LEU A 439 -0.85 15.78 -20.06
CA LEU A 439 -2.16 15.17 -19.85
C LEU A 439 -3.04 15.30 -21.10
N ALA A 440 -3.05 16.43 -21.80
CA ALA A 440 -3.80 16.58 -23.04
C ALA A 440 -3.37 15.54 -24.10
N THR A 441 -2.05 15.39 -24.31
CA THR A 441 -1.46 14.45 -25.27
C THR A 441 -1.76 13.00 -24.92
N TYR A 442 -1.56 12.61 -23.66
CA TYR A 442 -1.61 11.21 -23.25
C TYR A 442 -2.93 10.78 -22.57
N SER A 443 -3.88 11.70 -22.38
CA SER A 443 -5.16 11.42 -21.71
C SER A 443 -5.92 10.25 -22.34
N ARG A 444 -5.85 10.06 -23.66
CA ARG A 444 -6.51 8.94 -24.34
C ARG A 444 -5.94 7.59 -23.88
N TYR A 445 -4.62 7.49 -23.71
CA TYR A 445 -3.96 6.27 -23.24
C TYR A 445 -4.21 6.02 -21.75
N LEU A 446 -4.34 7.09 -20.95
CA LEU A 446 -4.79 6.99 -19.56
C LEU A 446 -6.26 6.52 -19.46
N ARG A 447 -7.15 7.00 -20.35
CA ARG A 447 -8.58 6.63 -20.42
C ARG A 447 -8.83 5.18 -20.86
N TYR A 448 -7.97 4.59 -21.68
CA TYR A 448 -8.05 3.15 -22.00
C TYR A 448 -7.79 2.25 -20.77
N GLY A 449 -7.47 2.82 -19.60
CA GLY A 449 -7.34 2.09 -18.35
C GLY A 449 -8.34 2.46 -17.24
N SER A 450 -9.20 3.47 -17.45
CA SER A 450 -10.28 3.85 -16.51
C SER A 450 -11.28 4.72 -17.26
N ALA A 451 -12.53 4.27 -17.34
CA ALA A 451 -13.64 5.13 -17.73
C ALA A 451 -13.72 6.29 -16.72
N LEU A 452 -13.57 7.52 -17.22
CA LEU A 452 -13.92 8.73 -16.47
C LEU A 452 -15.43 8.95 -16.62
N PRO A 453 -16.22 9.09 -15.54
CA PRO A 453 -17.24 10.12 -15.47
C PRO A 453 -16.56 11.47 -15.20
N GLY A 454 -17.17 12.55 -15.65
CA GLY A 454 -16.55 13.86 -15.80
C GLY A 454 -16.21 14.61 -14.49
N GLU A 455 -15.39 15.63 -14.73
CA GLU A 455 -14.89 16.70 -13.83
C GLU A 455 -13.89 16.30 -12.73
#